data_AF-A0A9C8M2F5-F1
#
_entry.id   AF-A0A9C8M2F5-F1
#
_cell.length_a   1.000
_cell.length_b   1.000
_cell.length_c   1.000
_cell.angle_alpha   90.00
_cell.angle_beta   90.00
_cell.angle_gamma   90.00
#
_symmetry.space_group_name_H-M   'P 1'
#
loop_
_entity.id
_entity.type
_entity.pdbx_description
1 polymer ?
#
loop_
_entity_poly.entity_id
_entity_poly.type
_entity_poly.pdbx_seq_one_letter_code
_entity_poly.pdbx_strand_id
1 'polypeptide(L)' 'MIERYTREQMGRIWSDEYRFRKQLEVEIAVCRAWGSRGLIPPDDLQIILDKADFDLDR' A
#
# COMPACT_ATOMS: atom_id res chain seq x y z
N MET A 1 14.18 13.23 4.66
CA MET A 1 13.98 14.67 4.95
C MET A 1 14.87 15.06 6.12
N ILE A 2 15.49 16.25 6.14
CA ILE A 2 16.36 16.66 7.26
C ILE A 2 15.48 17.12 8.43
N GLU A 3 15.58 16.44 9.57
CA GLU A 3 14.71 16.64 10.74
C GLU A 3 14.64 18.11 11.19
N ARG A 4 15.78 18.80 11.23
CA ARG A 4 15.90 20.22 11.63
C ARG A 4 15.00 21.19 10.85
N TYR A 5 14.70 20.89 9.58
CA TYR A 5 13.92 21.78 8.70
C TYR A 5 12.55 21.20 8.33
N THR A 6 12.21 20.03 8.86
CA THR A 6 11.02 19.30 8.44
C THR A 6 9.94 19.44 9.49
N ARG A 7 8.79 19.95 9.06
CA ARG A 7 7.58 19.88 9.90
C ARG A 7 7.16 18.42 10.00
N GLU A 8 6.76 18.01 11.20
CA GLU A 8 6.32 16.65 11.50
C GLU A 8 5.30 16.11 10.48
N GLN A 9 4.29 16.92 10.14
CA GLN A 9 3.28 16.56 9.14
C GLN A 9 3.88 16.20 7.78
N MET A 10 4.89 16.96 7.33
CA MET A 10 5.57 16.71 6.06
C MET A 10 6.49 15.49 6.17
N GLY A 11 7.21 15.36 7.29
CA GLY A 11 8.05 14.19 7.55
C GLY A 11 7.27 12.87 7.51
N ARG A 12 6.06 12.85 8.07
CA ARG A 12 5.18 11.67 8.04
C ARG A 12 4.79 11.26 6.63
N ILE A 13 4.41 12.21 5.77
CA ILE A 13 4.01 11.94 4.37
C ILE A 13 5.19 11.35 3.56
N TRP A 14 6.40 11.82 3.83
CA TRP A 14 7.61 11.38 3.13
C TRP A 14 8.36 10.25 3.84
N SER A 15 7.77 9.65 4.88
CA SER A 15 8.34 8.47 5.53
C SER A 15 8.26 7.26 4.60
N ASP A 16 9.20 6.32 4.73
CA ASP A 16 9.18 5.09 3.96
C ASP A 16 7.92 4.28 4.25
N GLU A 17 7.48 4.23 5.50
CA GLU A 17 6.22 3.59 5.91
C GLU A 17 5.02 4.14 5.12
N TYR A 18 4.85 5.48 5.09
CA TYR A 18 3.74 6.11 4.39
C TYR A 18 3.84 5.90 2.87
N ARG A 19 5.06 5.94 2.32
CA ARG A 19 5.29 5.62 0.90
C ARG A 19 4.83 4.20 0.57
N PHE A 20 5.27 3.20 1.33
CA PHE A 20 4.91 1.81 1.09
C PHE A 20 3.42 1.54 1.33
N ARG A 21 2.81 2.21 2.33
CA ARG A 21 1.36 2.18 2.54
C ARG A 21 0.59 2.68 1.31
N LYS A 22 1.04 3.79 0.72
CA LYS A 22 0.42 4.32 -0.50
C LYS A 22 0.65 3.45 -1.72
N GLN A 23 1.81 2.82 -1.84
CA GLN A 23 2.05 1.83 -2.89
C GLN A 23 1.12 0.62 -2.74
N LEU A 24 0.98 0.08 -1.53
CA LEU A 24 0.07 -1.03 -1.25
C LEU A 24 -1.39 -0.69 -1.59
N GLU A 25 -1.85 0.52 -1.26
CA GLU A 25 -3.19 1.00 -1.64
C GLU A 25 -3.39 0.99 -3.17
N VAL A 26 -2.38 1.40 -3.95
CA VAL A 26 -2.42 1.37 -5.42
C VAL A 26 -2.47 -0.06 -5.94
N GLU A 27 -1.62 -0.96 -5.42
CA GLU A 27 -1.59 -2.37 -5.83
C GLU A 27 -2.94 -3.05 -5.57
N ILE A 28 -3.53 -2.84 -4.39
CA ILE A 28 -4.87 -3.37 -4.06
C ILE A 28 -5.92 -2.82 -5.04
N ALA A 29 -5.85 -1.54 -5.41
CA ALA A 29 -6.76 -0.95 -6.38
C ALA A 29 -6.64 -1.61 -7.77
N VAL A 30 -5.41 -1.94 -8.19
CA VAL A 30 -5.16 -2.68 -9.44
C VAL A 30 -5.75 -4.09 -9.35
N CYS A 31 -5.49 -4.83 -8.27
CA CYS A 31 -6.05 -6.17 -8.07
C CYS A 31 -7.59 -6.17 -8.11
N ARG A 32 -8.24 -5.19 -7.46
CA ARG A 32 -9.70 -5.02 -7.54
C ARG A 32 -10.16 -4.78 -8.98
N ALA A 33 -9.47 -3.91 -9.72
CA ALA A 33 -9.80 -3.61 -11.11
C ALA A 33 -9.63 -4.82 -12.05
N TRP A 34 -8.67 -5.70 -11.76
CA TRP A 34 -8.45 -6.95 -12.48
C TRP A 34 -9.47 -8.03 -12.10
N GLY A 35 -9.82 -8.14 -10.82
CA GLY A 35 -10.88 -9.01 -10.33
C GLY A 35 -12.23 -8.69 -10.97
N SER A 36 -12.59 -7.41 -11.06
CA SER A 36 -13.80 -6.97 -11.77
C SER A 36 -13.78 -7.28 -13.27
N ARG A 37 -12.61 -7.50 -13.87
CA ARG A 37 -12.43 -7.92 -15.26
C ARG A 37 -12.36 -9.44 -15.43
N GLY A 38 -12.45 -10.21 -14.34
CA GLY A 38 -12.33 -11.67 -14.36
C GLY A 38 -10.92 -12.18 -14.64
N LEU A 39 -9.90 -11.33 -14.51
CA LEU A 39 -8.49 -11.72 -14.72
C LEU A 39 -7.88 -12.44 -13.51
N ILE A 40 -8.48 -12.26 -12.33
CA ILE A 40 -8.09 -12.89 -11.07
C ILE A 40 -9.31 -13.65 -10.54
N PRO A 41 -9.15 -14.90 -10.06
CA PRO A 41 -10.21 -15.62 -9.37
C PRO A 41 -10.75 -14.83 -8.15
N PRO A 42 -12.06 -14.89 -7.85
CA PRO A 42 -12.63 -14.19 -6.69
C PRO A 42 -12.00 -14.61 -5.36
N ASP A 43 -11.69 -15.90 -5.21
CA ASP A 43 -11.08 -16.45 -3.99
C ASP A 43 -9.67 -15.89 -3.77
N ASP A 44 -8.87 -15.80 -4.83
CA ASP A 44 -7.53 -15.22 -4.78
C ASP A 44 -7.59 -13.71 -4.46
N LEU A 45 -8.54 -12.99 -5.05
CA LEU A 45 -8.76 -11.57 -4.73
C LEU A 45 -9.12 -11.39 -3.26
N GLN A 46 -9.98 -12.24 -2.71
CA GLN A 46 -10.36 -12.19 -1.30
C GLN A 46 -9.17 -12.42 -0.38
N ILE A 47 -8.32 -13.41 -0.70
CA ILE A 47 -7.09 -13.69 0.05
C ILE A 47 -6.16 -12.47 0.03
N ILE A 48 -6.00 -11.81 -1.12
CA ILE A 48 -5.18 -10.59 -1.22
C ILE A 48 -5.77 -9.50 -0.32
N LEU A 49 -7.08 -9.24 -0.36
CA LEU A 49 -7.70 -8.19 0.43
C LEU A 49 -7.61 -8.42 1.94
N ASP A 50 -7.67 -9.68 2.38
CA ASP A 50 -7.64 -10.02 3.81
C ASP A 50 -6.23 -10.05 4.40
N LYS A 51 -5.20 -10.30 3.58
CA LYS A 51 -3.81 -10.51 4.04
C LYS A 51 -2.82 -9.44 3.59
N ALA A 52 -3.20 -8.55 2.67
CA ALA A 52 -2.31 -7.52 2.14
C ALA A 52 -1.84 -6.56 3.24
N ASP A 53 -0.62 -6.76 3.71
CA ASP A 53 0.09 -5.88 4.62
C ASP A 53 1.60 -6.00 4.37
N PHE A 54 2.38 -5.08 4.92
CA PHE A 54 3.83 -5.11 4.85
C PHE A 54 4.47 -4.81 6.21
N ASP A 55 5.69 -5.28 6.35
CA ASP A 55 6.59 -5.00 7.48
C ASP A 55 7.88 -4.41 6.88
N LEU A 56 8.38 -3.32 7.46
CA LEU A 56 9.57 -2.63 6.96
C LEU A 56 10.87 -3.34 7.34
N ASP A 57 10.84 -4.16 8.39
CA ASP A 57 12.02 -4.80 8.96
C ASP A 57 12.19 -6.25 8.47
N ARG A 58 11.27 -6.74 7.62
CA ARG A 58 11.17 -8.12 7.17
C ARG A 58 11.42 -8.27 5.67
#